data_AF-A0AAU3TW60-F1
#
_entry.id   AF-A0AAU3TW60-F1
#
_cell.length_a   1.000
_cell.length_b   1.000
_cell.length_c   1.000
_cell.angle_alpha   90.00
_cell.angle_beta   90.00
_cell.angle_gamma   90.00
#
_symmetry.space_group_name_H-M   'P 1'
#
loop_
_entity.id
_entity.type
_entity.pdbx_description
1 polymer ?
#
loop_
_entity_poly.entity_id
_entity_poly.type
_entity_poly.pdbx_seq_one_letter_code
_entity_poly.pdbx_strand_id
1 'polypeptide(L)'
;MPVTRIHWDDLPLAVREAVEKHTGPILHTKTAEAGANSGIAATAHTADATLFIKGVPLDHPQARTQQREAAISPFLPPTSPRLLWHEQIAGWDLIGYEYLVGRHADYAPGSPDLPLVARALVELQNTPCPEIELKRAEDRWSGYAGPDGVEQLVGDTLLHTDLAPHNMLITDHAHLIDWAWPTRGAAWIDPAVLILRLMEAGHTASAADAWAREQFESWAAAPHASVAAFSEANARTWDEIARNDPRQWKKRMGRLAHDWVTYWRT
;
A
#
# COMPACT_ATOMS: atom_id res chain seq x y z
N MET A 1 -13.56 13.49 3.03
CA MET A 1 -13.76 13.56 4.49
C MET A 1 -13.11 12.32 5.09
N PRO A 2 -12.46 12.40 6.26
CA PRO A 2 -11.98 11.20 6.95
C PRO A 2 -13.17 10.36 7.40
N VAL A 3 -13.06 9.03 7.35
CA VAL A 3 -14.10 8.15 7.89
C VAL A 3 -14.02 8.21 9.41
N THR A 4 -15.12 8.50 10.08
CA THR A 4 -15.17 8.42 11.54
C THR A 4 -14.92 6.98 11.98
N ARG A 5 -13.92 6.77 12.83
CA ARG A 5 -13.63 5.45 13.40
C ARG A 5 -14.70 5.08 14.42
N ILE A 6 -15.25 3.88 14.32
CA ILE A 6 -16.20 3.29 15.26
C ILE A 6 -15.62 2.02 15.86
N HIS A 7 -16.08 1.68 17.07
CA HIS A 7 -15.74 0.42 17.72
C HIS A 7 -16.65 -0.71 17.23
N TRP A 8 -16.23 -1.94 17.46
CA TRP A 8 -17.00 -3.13 17.11
C TRP A 8 -18.41 -3.08 17.70
N ASP A 9 -18.54 -2.76 18.98
CA ASP A 9 -19.82 -2.77 19.70
C ASP A 9 -20.79 -1.68 19.22
N ASP A 10 -20.29 -0.65 18.53
CA ASP A 10 -21.07 0.44 17.94
C ASP A 10 -21.58 0.12 16.53
N LEU A 11 -21.15 -1.00 15.92
CA LEU A 11 -21.65 -1.44 14.63
C LEU A 11 -23.13 -1.86 14.71
N PRO A 12 -23.92 -1.63 13.63
CA PRO A 12 -25.28 -2.14 13.55
C PRO A 12 -25.33 -3.63 13.85
N LEU A 13 -26.36 -4.07 14.60
CA LEU A 13 -26.49 -5.47 15.01
C LEU A 13 -26.41 -6.44 13.81
N ALA A 14 -27.09 -6.10 12.70
CA ALA A 14 -27.07 -6.89 11.47
C ALA A 14 -25.66 -7.06 10.87
N VAL A 15 -24.77 -6.07 11.04
CA VAL A 15 -23.37 -6.17 10.61
C VAL A 15 -22.61 -7.15 11.50
N ARG A 16 -22.75 -7.01 12.83
CA ARG A 16 -22.08 -7.90 13.79
C ARG A 16 -22.52 -9.35 13.59
N GLU A 17 -23.82 -9.59 13.47
CA GLU A 17 -24.37 -10.93 13.21
C GLU A 17 -23.87 -11.53 11.89
N ALA A 18 -23.69 -10.73 10.84
CA ALA A 18 -23.18 -11.21 9.56
C ALA A 18 -21.71 -11.63 9.65
N VAL A 19 -20.88 -10.82 10.30
CA VAL A 19 -19.47 -11.17 10.54
C VAL A 19 -19.37 -12.43 11.40
N GLU A 20 -20.17 -12.56 12.46
CA GLU A 20 -20.16 -13.75 13.32
C GLU A 20 -20.59 -15.04 12.61
N LYS A 21 -21.30 -14.96 11.47
CA LYS A 21 -21.54 -16.13 10.60
C LYS A 21 -20.27 -16.64 9.93
N HIS A 22 -19.31 -15.76 9.65
CA HIS A 22 -18.03 -16.11 9.04
C HIS A 22 -16.99 -16.54 10.08
N THR A 23 -17.04 -15.95 11.28
CA THR A 23 -15.97 -16.07 12.28
C THR A 23 -16.32 -16.89 13.51
N GLY A 24 -17.61 -17.17 13.74
CA GLY A 24 -18.13 -17.46 15.06
C GLY A 24 -18.21 -16.21 15.94
N PRO A 25 -18.67 -16.33 17.20
CA PRO A 25 -18.85 -15.19 18.10
C PRO A 25 -17.56 -14.39 18.31
N ILE A 26 -17.65 -13.07 18.24
CA ILE A 26 -16.53 -12.19 18.59
C ILE A 26 -16.50 -12.00 20.11
N LEU A 27 -15.46 -12.53 20.76
CA LEU A 27 -15.32 -12.51 22.22
C LEU A 27 -14.69 -11.20 22.71
N HIS A 28 -13.74 -10.65 21.95
CA HIS A 28 -13.06 -9.41 22.29
C HIS A 28 -12.55 -8.72 21.03
N THR A 29 -12.54 -7.39 21.02
CA THR A 29 -11.88 -6.61 19.96
C THR A 29 -10.94 -5.55 20.52
N LYS A 30 -9.87 -5.32 19.78
CA LYS A 30 -8.96 -4.19 19.97
C LYS A 30 -8.98 -3.32 18.71
N THR A 31 -9.55 -2.13 18.81
CA THR A 31 -9.54 -1.15 17.72
C THR A 31 -8.11 -0.70 17.45
N ALA A 32 -7.70 -0.71 16.18
CA ALA A 32 -6.39 -0.24 15.78
C ALA A 32 -6.32 1.29 15.89
N GLU A 33 -5.23 1.80 16.47
CA GLU A 33 -4.97 3.25 16.59
C GLU A 33 -4.61 3.88 15.24
N ALA A 34 -4.17 3.07 14.27
CA ALA A 34 -3.84 3.46 12.90
C ALA A 34 -4.90 2.99 11.87
N GLY A 35 -4.73 3.39 10.60
CA GLY A 35 -5.65 3.04 9.50
C GLY A 35 -6.75 4.07 9.23
N ALA A 36 -6.38 5.35 9.08
CA ALA A 36 -7.29 6.50 9.00
C ALA A 36 -8.39 6.46 7.90
N ASN A 37 -8.37 5.44 7.05
CA ASN A 37 -9.25 5.31 5.88
C ASN A 37 -10.39 4.30 6.06
N SER A 38 -10.50 3.64 7.23
CA SER A 38 -11.57 2.67 7.53
C SER A 38 -12.45 3.15 8.68
N GLY A 39 -13.76 2.95 8.53
CA GLY A 39 -14.77 3.20 9.57
C GLY A 39 -14.64 2.24 10.74
N ILE A 40 -14.21 1.00 10.50
CA ILE A 40 -13.69 0.10 11.53
C ILE A 40 -12.34 -0.46 11.06
N ALA A 41 -11.38 -0.55 11.97
CA ALA A 41 -10.20 -1.40 11.83
C ALA A 41 -9.91 -1.99 13.21
N ALA A 42 -10.02 -3.30 13.37
CA ALA A 42 -9.95 -3.95 14.67
C ALA A 42 -9.34 -5.34 14.58
N THR A 43 -8.51 -5.69 15.56
CA THR A 43 -8.16 -7.09 15.83
C THR A 43 -9.32 -7.72 16.60
N ALA A 44 -9.86 -8.82 16.11
CA ALA A 44 -10.97 -9.52 16.73
C ALA A 44 -10.54 -10.94 17.15
N HIS A 45 -10.92 -11.31 18.36
CA HIS A 45 -10.63 -12.62 18.95
C HIS A 45 -11.92 -13.43 19.02
N THR A 46 -11.89 -14.64 18.49
CA THR A 46 -12.96 -15.64 18.59
C THR A 46 -12.50 -16.79 19.48
N ALA A 47 -13.33 -17.81 19.65
CA ALA A 47 -12.93 -19.02 20.36
C ALA A 47 -11.76 -19.76 19.66
N ASP A 48 -11.71 -19.69 18.33
CA ASP A 48 -10.83 -20.54 17.52
C ASP A 48 -9.70 -19.76 16.82
N ALA A 49 -9.82 -18.44 16.68
CA ALA A 49 -8.90 -17.64 15.88
C ALA A 49 -8.78 -16.18 16.35
N THR A 50 -7.72 -15.52 15.87
CA THR A 50 -7.62 -14.07 15.85
C THR A 50 -7.60 -13.61 14.39
N LEU A 51 -8.36 -12.57 14.06
CA LEU A 51 -8.47 -12.02 12.72
C LEU A 51 -8.40 -10.49 12.74
N PHE A 52 -8.15 -9.89 11.60
CA PHE A 52 -8.20 -8.43 11.43
C PHE A 52 -9.43 -8.05 10.59
N ILE A 53 -10.27 -7.18 11.13
CA ILE A 53 -11.49 -6.70 10.46
C ILE A 53 -11.27 -5.25 10.04
N LYS A 54 -11.47 -4.95 8.76
CA LYS A 54 -11.63 -3.60 8.24
C LYS A 54 -13.06 -3.43 7.73
N GLY A 55 -13.59 -2.21 7.78
CA GLY A 55 -14.87 -1.90 7.15
C GLY A 55 -15.09 -0.42 6.95
N VAL A 56 -15.97 -0.08 6.01
CA VAL A 56 -16.32 1.29 5.65
C VAL A 56 -17.80 1.39 5.27
N PRO A 57 -18.48 2.51 5.59
CA PRO A 57 -19.83 2.74 5.07
C PRO A 57 -19.84 2.75 3.53
N LEU A 58 -20.83 2.09 2.92
CA LEU A 58 -20.98 1.95 1.47
C LEU A 58 -21.22 3.28 0.75
N ASP A 59 -21.81 4.26 1.43
CA ASP A 59 -22.03 5.61 0.92
C ASP A 59 -20.77 6.50 1.01
N HIS A 60 -19.72 6.04 1.70
CA HIS A 60 -18.47 6.77 1.80
C HIS A 60 -17.61 6.56 0.54
N PRO A 61 -16.94 7.60 0.00
CA PRO A 61 -16.11 7.50 -1.20
C PRO A 61 -15.01 6.41 -1.15
N GLN A 62 -14.55 6.05 0.06
CA GLN A 62 -13.53 5.02 0.29
C GLN A 62 -14.04 3.58 0.13
N ALA A 63 -15.35 3.35 0.06
CA ALA A 63 -15.92 2.01 -0.19
C ALA A 63 -15.39 1.40 -1.48
N ARG A 64 -15.26 2.21 -2.54
CA ARG A 64 -14.69 1.76 -3.82
C ARG A 64 -13.23 1.31 -3.70
N THR A 65 -12.48 1.93 -2.81
CA THR A 65 -11.08 1.57 -2.54
C THR A 65 -11.02 0.23 -1.81
N GLN A 66 -11.86 0.03 -0.79
CA GLN A 66 -11.93 -1.23 -0.05
C GLN A 66 -12.44 -2.40 -0.91
N GLN A 67 -13.43 -2.16 -1.76
CA GLN A 67 -13.93 -3.17 -2.70
C GLN A 67 -12.85 -3.61 -3.69
N ARG A 68 -11.98 -2.71 -4.13
CA ARG A 68 -10.82 -3.04 -4.96
C ARG A 68 -9.79 -3.87 -4.20
N GLU A 69 -9.52 -3.52 -2.94
CA GLU A 69 -8.67 -4.31 -2.04
C GLU A 69 -9.21 -5.75 -1.86
N ALA A 70 -10.52 -5.91 -1.71
CA ALA A 70 -11.17 -7.22 -1.69
C ALA A 70 -11.03 -7.96 -3.04
N ALA A 71 -11.29 -7.27 -4.16
CA ALA A 71 -11.27 -7.87 -5.49
C ALA A 71 -9.87 -8.33 -5.95
N ILE A 72 -8.81 -7.62 -5.55
CA ILE A 72 -7.43 -8.02 -5.89
C ILE A 72 -6.92 -9.17 -5.01
N SER A 73 -7.45 -9.32 -3.78
CA SER A 73 -6.90 -10.24 -2.79
C SER A 73 -6.69 -11.70 -3.24
N PRO A 74 -7.58 -12.32 -4.05
CA PRO A 74 -7.38 -13.69 -4.52
C PRO A 74 -6.16 -13.88 -5.45
N PHE A 75 -5.63 -12.79 -5.99
CA PHE A 75 -4.51 -12.79 -6.95
C PHE A 75 -3.18 -12.39 -6.32
N LEU A 76 -3.17 -12.04 -5.03
CA LEU A 76 -1.99 -11.56 -4.34
C LEU A 76 -1.03 -12.71 -3.98
N PRO A 77 0.28 -12.44 -3.89
CA PRO A 77 1.25 -13.44 -3.46
C PRO A 77 1.07 -13.83 -1.98
N PRO A 78 1.61 -14.99 -1.55
CA PRO A 78 1.72 -15.38 -0.15
C PRO A 78 2.33 -14.32 0.78
N THR A 79 3.15 -13.40 0.28
CA THR A 79 3.62 -12.22 1.02
C THR A 79 2.55 -11.15 1.25
N SER A 80 1.27 -11.45 1.03
CA SER A 80 0.13 -10.62 1.41
C SER A 80 -0.79 -11.41 2.35
N PRO A 81 -1.40 -10.77 3.35
CA PRO A 81 -2.34 -11.45 4.22
C PRO A 81 -3.53 -12.00 3.43
N ARG A 82 -3.92 -13.23 3.72
CA ARG A 82 -5.09 -13.88 3.13
C ARG A 82 -6.38 -13.21 3.59
N LEU A 83 -7.18 -12.77 2.62
CA LEU A 83 -8.57 -12.41 2.85
C LEU A 83 -9.38 -13.67 3.16
N LEU A 84 -10.02 -13.69 4.32
CA LEU A 84 -10.84 -14.80 4.80
C LEU A 84 -12.28 -14.69 4.30
N TRP A 85 -12.82 -13.47 4.28
CA TRP A 85 -14.19 -13.18 3.88
C TRP A 85 -14.35 -11.70 3.49
N HIS A 86 -15.36 -11.43 2.68
CA HIS A 86 -15.82 -10.10 2.29
C HIS A 86 -17.35 -10.09 2.36
N GLU A 87 -17.94 -9.12 3.04
CA GLU A 87 -19.37 -9.02 3.29
C GLU A 87 -19.86 -7.58 3.07
N GLN A 88 -20.96 -7.44 2.32
CA GLN A 88 -21.66 -6.15 2.17
C GLN A 88 -23.05 -6.25 2.78
N ILE A 89 -23.28 -5.57 3.89
CA ILE A 89 -24.55 -5.65 4.62
C ILE A 89 -24.86 -4.38 5.39
N ALA A 90 -26.15 -4.04 5.48
CA ALA A 90 -26.67 -2.94 6.30
C ALA A 90 -25.93 -1.60 6.11
N GLY A 91 -25.53 -1.29 4.87
CA GLY A 91 -24.83 -0.05 4.53
C GLY A 91 -23.31 -0.08 4.76
N TRP A 92 -22.72 -1.25 5.03
CA TRP A 92 -21.29 -1.43 5.25
C TRP A 92 -20.65 -2.41 4.25
N ASP A 93 -19.41 -2.13 3.89
CA ASP A 93 -18.48 -3.05 3.23
C ASP A 93 -17.46 -3.50 4.29
N LEU A 94 -17.34 -4.81 4.53
CA LEU A 94 -16.45 -5.37 5.55
C LEU A 94 -15.57 -6.46 4.96
N ILE A 95 -14.30 -6.44 5.31
CA ILE A 95 -13.31 -7.46 4.93
C ILE A 95 -12.61 -7.99 6.18
N GLY A 96 -12.43 -9.31 6.22
CA GLY A 96 -11.71 -9.99 7.29
C GLY A 96 -10.45 -10.64 6.74
N TYR A 97 -9.30 -10.30 7.32
CA TYR A 97 -8.01 -10.91 7.02
C TYR A 97 -7.58 -11.86 8.12
N GLU A 98 -6.70 -12.80 7.76
CA GLU A 98 -5.89 -13.46 8.78
C GLU A 98 -5.13 -12.43 9.62
N TYR A 99 -4.92 -12.74 10.89
CA TYR A 99 -4.16 -11.87 11.76
C TYR A 99 -2.67 -12.23 11.70
N LEU A 100 -1.85 -11.26 11.30
CA LEU A 100 -0.39 -11.39 11.32
C LEU A 100 0.18 -10.81 12.62
N VAL A 101 0.91 -11.63 13.36
CA VAL A 101 1.67 -11.18 14.55
C VAL A 101 3.02 -10.64 14.10
N GLY A 102 3.02 -9.45 13.52
CA GLY A 102 4.20 -8.77 13.00
C GLY A 102 4.38 -7.35 13.51
N ARG A 103 5.59 -6.83 13.41
CA ARG A 103 5.89 -5.40 13.65
C ARG A 103 6.01 -4.66 12.33
N HIS A 104 5.80 -3.34 12.31
CA HIS A 104 6.08 -2.56 11.10
C HIS A 104 7.57 -2.62 10.75
N ALA A 105 7.86 -2.54 9.45
CA ALA A 105 9.23 -2.57 8.94
C ALA A 105 10.03 -1.33 9.36
N ASP A 106 11.32 -1.53 9.62
CA ASP A 106 12.30 -0.46 9.77
C ASP A 106 13.13 -0.35 8.49
N TYR A 107 13.12 0.81 7.87
CA TYR A 107 13.86 1.07 6.62
C TYR A 107 15.18 1.80 6.86
N ALA A 108 15.60 2.03 8.11
CA ALA A 108 16.83 2.72 8.42
C ALA A 108 18.05 2.05 7.76
N PRO A 109 19.13 2.81 7.43
CA PRO A 109 20.36 2.23 6.91
C PRO A 109 20.88 1.08 7.78
N GLY A 110 21.15 -0.07 7.16
CA GLY A 110 21.63 -1.27 7.86
C GLY A 110 20.55 -2.08 8.57
N SER A 111 19.28 -1.73 8.43
CA SER A 111 18.17 -2.51 9.01
C SER A 111 18.16 -3.95 8.45
N PRO A 112 17.98 -4.97 9.32
CA PRO A 112 17.84 -6.36 8.89
C PRO A 112 16.52 -6.63 8.15
N ASP A 113 15.60 -5.66 8.10
CA ASP A 113 14.31 -5.80 7.41
C ASP A 113 14.44 -5.57 5.91
N LEU A 114 15.44 -4.81 5.45
CA LEU A 114 15.58 -4.45 4.03
C LEU A 114 15.66 -5.68 3.11
N PRO A 115 16.43 -6.74 3.42
CA PRO A 115 16.40 -7.96 2.64
C PRO A 115 15.02 -8.66 2.62
N LEU A 116 14.23 -8.57 3.70
CA LEU A 116 12.89 -9.16 3.76
C LEU A 116 11.92 -8.38 2.85
N VAL A 117 11.99 -7.05 2.89
CA VAL A 117 11.21 -6.14 2.05
C VAL A 117 11.53 -6.35 0.57
N ALA A 118 12.81 -6.46 0.23
CA ALA A 118 13.24 -6.74 -1.14
C ALA A 118 12.66 -8.07 -1.65
N ARG A 119 12.73 -9.15 -0.84
CA ARG A 119 12.15 -10.44 -1.23
C ARG A 119 10.63 -10.37 -1.46
N ALA A 120 9.88 -9.71 -0.58
CA ALA A 120 8.44 -9.54 -0.76
C ALA A 120 8.09 -8.75 -2.03
N LEU A 121 8.86 -7.71 -2.35
CA LEU A 121 8.64 -6.93 -3.56
C LEU A 121 9.04 -7.68 -4.84
N VAL A 122 10.08 -8.53 -4.79
CA VAL A 122 10.44 -9.43 -5.90
C VAL A 122 9.34 -10.47 -6.12
N GLU A 123 8.77 -11.03 -5.06
CA GLU A 123 7.64 -11.96 -5.16
C GLU A 123 6.40 -11.30 -5.79
N LEU A 124 6.10 -10.06 -5.39
CA LEU A 124 5.05 -9.26 -6.03
C LEU A 124 5.31 -9.06 -7.53
N GLN A 125 6.53 -8.67 -7.92
CA GLN A 125 6.86 -8.47 -9.34
C GLN A 125 6.73 -9.75 -10.18
N ASN A 126 6.93 -10.91 -9.57
CA ASN A 126 6.75 -12.21 -10.21
C ASN A 126 5.32 -12.73 -10.17
N THR A 127 4.40 -12.02 -9.49
CA THR A 127 2.99 -12.37 -9.44
C THR A 127 2.30 -11.92 -10.72
N PRO A 128 1.56 -12.79 -11.44
CA PRO A 128 0.82 -12.40 -12.62
C PRO A 128 -0.16 -11.26 -12.33
N CYS A 129 -0.15 -10.21 -13.15
CA CYS A 129 -1.10 -9.12 -12.99
C CYS A 129 -2.49 -9.55 -13.49
N PRO A 130 -3.50 -9.63 -12.63
CA PRO A 130 -4.78 -10.27 -12.96
C PRO A 130 -5.60 -9.44 -13.93
N GLU A 131 -6.41 -10.08 -14.77
CA GLU A 131 -7.32 -9.42 -15.72
C GLU A 131 -8.58 -8.85 -15.04
N ILE A 132 -8.40 -7.96 -14.07
CA ILE A 132 -9.46 -7.18 -13.42
C ILE A 132 -9.26 -5.68 -13.65
N GLU A 133 -10.29 -4.88 -13.40
CA GLU A 133 -10.19 -3.43 -13.49
C GLU A 133 -9.25 -2.87 -12.41
N LEU A 134 -8.03 -2.50 -12.84
CA LEU A 134 -7.04 -1.81 -12.03
C LEU A 134 -6.79 -0.42 -12.60
N LYS A 135 -6.44 0.53 -11.74
CA LYS A 135 -5.94 1.82 -12.21
C LYS A 135 -4.64 1.57 -12.97
N ARG A 136 -4.45 2.19 -14.13
CA ARG A 136 -3.20 2.11 -14.88
C ARG A 136 -2.25 3.22 -14.40
N ALA A 137 -0.93 2.99 -14.47
CA ALA A 137 0.06 3.95 -14.02
C ALA A 137 -0.02 5.26 -14.82
N GLU A 138 -0.15 5.16 -16.14
CA GLU A 138 -0.39 6.26 -17.07
C GLU A 138 -1.61 7.11 -16.68
N ASP A 139 -2.69 6.48 -16.22
CA ASP A 139 -3.87 7.20 -15.74
C ASP A 139 -3.64 7.82 -14.36
N ARG A 140 -2.93 7.11 -13.47
CA ARG A 140 -2.64 7.53 -12.10
C ARG A 140 -1.77 8.78 -12.05
N TRP A 141 -0.75 8.84 -12.89
CA TRP A 141 0.18 9.97 -12.94
C TRP A 141 -0.07 10.93 -14.10
N SER A 142 -1.16 10.76 -14.87
CA SER A 142 -1.51 11.62 -16.03
C SER A 142 -1.46 13.12 -15.75
N GLY A 143 -2.04 13.56 -14.62
CA GLY A 143 -2.03 14.96 -14.20
C GLY A 143 -0.64 15.53 -13.85
N TYR A 144 0.37 14.68 -13.73
CA TYR A 144 1.71 15.05 -13.32
C TYR A 144 2.78 14.73 -14.38
N ALA A 145 2.67 13.65 -15.15
CA ALA A 145 3.73 13.20 -16.06
C ALA A 145 3.71 13.93 -17.43
N GLY A 146 2.57 14.49 -17.84
CA GLY A 146 2.38 15.02 -19.19
C GLY A 146 2.30 13.90 -20.25
N PRO A 147 1.96 14.22 -21.51
CA PRO A 147 1.69 13.22 -22.55
C PRO A 147 2.87 12.26 -22.83
N ASP A 148 4.07 12.80 -23.03
CA ASP A 148 5.25 11.96 -23.31
C ASP A 148 5.69 11.17 -22.06
N GLY A 149 5.39 11.67 -20.86
CA GLY A 149 5.73 11.03 -19.61
C GLY A 149 4.80 9.88 -19.26
N VAL A 150 3.53 9.91 -19.63
CA VAL A 150 2.59 8.80 -19.33
C VAL A 150 2.92 7.53 -20.10
N GLU A 151 3.38 7.65 -21.36
CA GLU A 151 3.78 6.49 -22.16
C GLU A 151 4.93 5.72 -21.52
N GLN A 152 5.78 6.41 -20.76
CA GLN A 152 6.90 5.81 -20.05
C GLN A 152 6.49 4.92 -18.87
N LEU A 153 5.26 5.09 -18.35
CA LEU A 153 4.79 4.40 -17.16
C LEU A 153 4.05 3.09 -17.48
N VAL A 154 3.75 2.87 -18.77
CA VAL A 154 3.01 1.72 -19.26
C VAL A 154 3.77 0.43 -18.95
N GLY A 155 3.04 -0.56 -18.45
CA GLY A 155 3.54 -1.91 -18.23
C GLY A 155 2.42 -2.82 -17.77
N ASP A 156 2.75 -4.09 -17.57
CA ASP A 156 1.77 -5.15 -17.28
C ASP A 156 1.98 -5.81 -15.91
N THR A 157 2.72 -5.15 -15.02
CA THR A 157 3.04 -5.65 -13.68
C THR A 157 2.02 -5.14 -12.66
N LEU A 158 1.68 -5.98 -11.68
CA LEU A 158 0.89 -5.58 -10.52
C LEU A 158 1.77 -4.78 -9.56
N LEU A 159 1.37 -3.56 -9.25
CA LEU A 159 2.08 -2.63 -8.39
C LEU A 159 1.27 -2.34 -7.13
N HIS A 160 1.96 -2.25 -5.99
CA HIS A 160 1.37 -1.81 -4.73
C HIS A 160 1.22 -0.28 -4.66
N THR A 161 2.23 0.46 -5.13
CA THR A 161 2.30 1.93 -5.19
C THR A 161 2.28 2.70 -3.86
N ASP A 162 2.26 2.02 -2.71
CA ASP A 162 2.38 2.65 -1.39
C ASP A 162 3.19 1.79 -0.42
N LEU A 163 4.50 1.82 -0.60
CA LEU A 163 5.45 1.02 0.17
C LEU A 163 5.93 1.72 1.46
N ALA A 164 5.05 2.48 2.09
CA ALA A 164 5.35 3.10 3.38
C ALA A 164 5.71 2.01 4.41
N PRO A 165 6.62 2.28 5.38
CA PRO A 165 7.01 1.27 6.37
C PRO A 165 5.84 0.67 7.17
N HIS A 166 4.76 1.43 7.36
CA HIS A 166 3.57 0.94 8.06
C HIS A 166 2.68 0.01 7.21
N ASN A 167 2.90 -0.05 5.90
CA ASN A 167 2.26 -1.01 4.99
C ASN A 167 3.10 -2.28 4.79
N MET A 168 4.19 -2.42 5.55
CA MET A 168 5.01 -3.63 5.60
C MET A 168 5.02 -4.19 7.02
N LEU A 169 4.55 -5.42 7.20
CA LEU A 169 4.66 -6.15 8.47
C LEU A 169 5.77 -7.18 8.40
N ILE A 170 6.62 -7.20 9.42
CA ILE A 170 7.75 -8.10 9.58
C ILE A 170 7.40 -9.18 10.60
N THR A 171 7.48 -10.41 10.14
CA THR A 171 7.43 -11.66 10.92
C THR A 171 8.79 -12.36 10.75
N ASP A 172 8.84 -13.64 10.39
CA ASP A 172 10.00 -14.30 9.78
C ASP A 172 10.20 -13.88 8.30
N HIS A 173 9.17 -13.31 7.68
CA HIS A 173 9.18 -12.67 6.36
C HIS A 173 8.41 -11.34 6.37
N ALA A 174 8.56 -10.55 5.30
CA ALA A 174 7.84 -9.30 5.13
C ALA A 174 6.51 -9.52 4.40
N HIS A 175 5.47 -8.82 4.86
CA HIS A 175 4.12 -8.88 4.34
C HIS A 175 3.66 -7.50 3.86
N LEU A 176 3.19 -7.43 2.62
CA LEU A 176 2.57 -6.26 2.01
C LEU A 176 1.10 -6.17 2.43
N ILE A 177 0.75 -5.09 3.14
CA ILE A 177 -0.62 -4.85 3.60
C ILE A 177 -1.17 -3.53 3.02
N ASP A 178 -2.48 -3.36 3.10
CA ASP A 178 -3.20 -2.17 2.62
C ASP A 178 -3.12 -1.97 1.09
N TRP A 179 -3.81 -2.87 0.38
CA TRP A 179 -3.96 -2.85 -1.08
C TRP A 179 -5.01 -1.85 -1.54
N ALA A 180 -4.95 -0.62 -1.01
CA ALA A 180 -5.87 0.45 -1.34
C ALA A 180 -5.64 1.01 -2.76
N TRP A 181 -4.42 0.92 -3.29
CA TRP A 181 -4.04 1.56 -4.56
C TRP A 181 -3.40 0.61 -5.59
N PRO A 182 -3.84 -0.65 -5.75
CA PRO A 182 -3.27 -1.56 -6.73
C PRO A 182 -3.32 -0.92 -8.11
N THR A 183 -2.22 -1.03 -8.82
CA THR A 183 -2.03 -0.35 -10.10
C THR A 183 -1.37 -1.30 -11.09
N ARG A 184 -1.81 -1.26 -12.35
CA ARG A 184 -1.09 -1.92 -13.46
C ARG A 184 -0.08 -0.94 -14.04
N GLY A 185 1.17 -1.32 -14.18
CA GLY A 185 2.20 -0.45 -14.76
C GLY A 185 3.55 -1.13 -14.91
N ALA A 186 4.58 -0.32 -15.21
CA ALA A 186 5.95 -0.82 -15.32
C ALA A 186 6.51 -1.29 -13.97
N ALA A 187 7.13 -2.48 -13.93
CA ALA A 187 7.64 -3.13 -12.72
C ALA A 187 8.59 -2.28 -11.87
N TRP A 188 9.33 -1.36 -12.50
CA TRP A 188 10.31 -0.50 -11.83
C TRP A 188 9.70 0.65 -11.02
N ILE A 189 8.39 0.90 -11.14
CA ILE A 189 7.70 1.97 -10.42
C ILE A 189 7.69 1.72 -8.91
N ASP A 190 7.42 0.49 -8.46
CA ASP A 190 7.43 0.18 -7.03
C ASP A 190 8.83 0.34 -6.39
N PRO A 191 9.93 -0.15 -7.00
CA PRO A 191 11.28 0.23 -6.57
C PRO A 191 11.51 1.75 -6.46
N ALA A 192 11.01 2.54 -7.43
CA ALA A 192 11.10 4.00 -7.37
C ALA A 192 10.34 4.61 -6.19
N VAL A 193 9.15 4.07 -5.89
CA VAL A 193 8.36 4.44 -4.69
C VAL A 193 9.11 4.07 -3.41
N LEU A 194 9.72 2.88 -3.36
CA LEU A 194 10.50 2.40 -2.21
C LEU A 194 11.72 3.28 -1.94
N ILE A 195 12.45 3.70 -2.98
CA ILE A 195 13.63 4.58 -2.85
C ILE A 195 13.30 5.85 -2.06
N LEU A 196 12.16 6.51 -2.34
CA LEU A 196 11.77 7.69 -1.56
C LEU A 196 11.49 7.36 -0.09
N ARG A 197 10.97 6.17 0.21
CA ARG A 197 10.76 5.71 1.59
C ARG A 197 12.07 5.36 2.30
N LEU A 198 13.07 4.85 1.57
CA LEU A 198 14.43 4.68 2.11
C LEU A 198 15.07 6.04 2.42
N MET A 199 14.94 7.02 1.53
CA MET A 199 15.39 8.39 1.79
C MET A 199 14.68 9.00 3.01
N GLU A 200 13.38 8.75 3.17
CA GLU A 200 12.63 9.13 4.38
C GLU A 200 13.22 8.49 5.64
N ALA A 201 13.69 7.25 5.56
CA ALA A 201 14.32 6.53 6.66
C ALA A 201 15.79 6.91 6.91
N GLY A 202 16.38 7.80 6.10
CA GLY A 202 17.72 8.37 6.34
C GLY A 202 18.81 7.92 5.36
N HIS A 203 18.46 7.20 4.28
CA HIS A 203 19.42 6.91 3.21
C HIS A 203 19.70 8.16 2.37
N THR A 204 20.92 8.27 1.81
CA THR A 204 21.18 9.23 0.73
C THR A 204 20.53 8.74 -0.56
N ALA A 205 20.25 9.63 -1.52
CA ALA A 205 19.72 9.25 -2.82
C ALA A 205 20.60 8.21 -3.53
N SER A 206 21.93 8.40 -3.51
CA SER A 206 22.90 7.46 -4.10
C SER A 206 22.91 6.09 -3.42
N ALA A 207 22.80 6.04 -2.09
CA ALA A 207 22.78 4.77 -1.36
C ALA A 207 21.47 4.01 -1.61
N ALA A 208 20.34 4.72 -1.64
CA ALA A 208 19.03 4.13 -1.94
C ALA A 208 18.97 3.60 -3.38
N ASP A 209 19.49 4.34 -4.36
CA ASP A 209 19.59 3.90 -5.76
C ASP A 209 20.48 2.67 -5.91
N ALA A 210 21.70 2.71 -5.37
CA ALA A 210 22.64 1.59 -5.45
C ALA A 210 22.03 0.31 -4.84
N TRP A 211 21.42 0.42 -3.66
CA TRP A 211 20.73 -0.70 -3.03
C TRP A 211 19.58 -1.21 -3.90
N ALA A 212 18.73 -0.34 -4.44
CA ALA A 212 17.61 -0.76 -5.28
C ALA A 212 18.06 -1.45 -6.58
N ARG A 213 19.17 -1.00 -7.18
CA ARG A 213 19.76 -1.64 -8.39
C ARG A 213 20.29 -3.04 -8.10
N GLU A 214 20.84 -3.25 -6.90
CA GLU A 214 21.29 -4.58 -6.47
C GLU A 214 20.13 -5.54 -6.20
N GLN A 215 19.00 -5.03 -5.70
CA GLN A 215 17.85 -5.87 -5.32
C GLN A 215 16.87 -6.15 -6.45
N PHE A 216 16.69 -5.21 -7.39
CA PHE A 216 15.60 -5.28 -8.38
C PHE A 216 16.13 -5.13 -9.82
N GLU A 217 16.04 -6.21 -10.59
CA GLU A 217 16.41 -6.21 -12.01
C GLU A 217 15.58 -5.19 -12.81
N SER A 218 14.28 -5.07 -12.50
CA SER A 218 13.40 -4.09 -13.13
C SER A 218 13.91 -2.65 -12.96
N TRP A 219 14.41 -2.29 -11.78
CA TRP A 219 14.99 -0.97 -11.52
C TRP A 219 16.35 -0.80 -12.19
N ALA A 220 17.23 -1.81 -12.09
CA ALA A 220 18.54 -1.77 -12.71
C ALA A 220 18.46 -1.58 -14.24
N ALA A 221 17.46 -2.18 -14.88
CA ALA A 221 17.19 -2.11 -16.31
C ALA A 221 16.25 -0.96 -16.72
N ALA A 222 15.75 -0.16 -15.78
CA ALA A 222 14.77 0.89 -16.08
C ALA A 222 15.36 1.95 -17.04
N PRO A 223 14.66 2.32 -18.13
CA PRO A 223 15.15 3.33 -19.04
C PRO A 223 15.26 4.68 -18.34
N HIS A 224 16.38 5.38 -18.56
CA HIS A 224 16.66 6.66 -17.90
C HIS A 224 15.54 7.70 -18.10
N ALA A 225 14.98 7.77 -19.31
CA ALA A 225 13.87 8.68 -19.64
C ALA A 225 12.61 8.35 -18.82
N SER A 226 12.33 7.07 -18.58
CA SER A 226 11.17 6.63 -17.81
C SER A 226 11.32 6.96 -16.33
N VAL A 227 12.51 6.71 -15.77
CA VAL A 227 12.81 7.08 -14.38
C VAL A 227 12.74 8.59 -14.19
N ALA A 228 13.27 9.39 -15.12
CA ALA A 228 13.19 10.85 -15.06
C ALA A 228 11.73 11.34 -15.08
N ALA A 229 10.92 10.85 -16.02
CA ALA A 229 9.51 11.21 -16.15
C ALA A 229 8.70 10.88 -14.88
N PHE A 230 8.88 9.67 -14.33
CA PHE A 230 8.22 9.27 -13.08
C PHE A 230 8.70 10.08 -11.89
N SER A 231 10.01 10.31 -11.75
CA SER A 231 10.58 11.03 -10.61
C SER A 231 10.03 12.45 -10.53
N GLU A 232 9.93 13.14 -11.67
CA GLU A 232 9.30 14.46 -11.74
C GLU A 232 7.80 14.42 -11.45
N ALA A 233 7.08 13.43 -12.00
CA ALA A 233 5.66 13.26 -11.75
C ALA A 233 5.39 13.02 -10.26
N ASN A 234 6.18 12.15 -9.63
CA ASN A 234 6.07 11.79 -8.22
C ASN A 234 6.42 12.98 -7.30
N ALA A 235 7.41 13.80 -7.65
CA ALA A 235 7.70 15.04 -6.94
C ALA A 235 6.50 16.01 -6.99
N ARG A 236 5.87 16.19 -8.16
CA ARG A 236 4.65 17.01 -8.30
C ARG A 236 3.46 16.43 -7.52
N THR A 237 3.33 15.10 -7.46
CA THR A 237 2.33 14.43 -6.61
C THR A 237 2.54 14.76 -5.13
N TRP A 238 3.78 14.66 -4.64
CA TRP A 238 4.10 14.99 -3.25
C TRP A 238 3.91 16.48 -2.92
N ASP A 239 4.19 17.38 -3.86
CA ASP A 239 3.90 18.81 -3.71
C ASP A 239 2.40 19.06 -3.54
N GLU A 240 1.54 18.37 -4.29
CA GLU A 240 0.09 18.45 -4.09
C GLU A 240 -0.34 17.87 -2.75
N ILE A 241 0.17 16.70 -2.36
CA ILE A 241 -0.13 16.08 -1.07
C ILE A 241 0.24 17.02 0.08
N ALA A 242 1.41 17.66 0.02
CA ALA A 242 1.88 18.60 1.03
C ALA A 242 1.11 19.93 1.03
N ARG A 243 0.61 20.39 -0.12
CA ARG A 243 -0.28 21.56 -0.20
C ARG A 243 -1.66 21.27 0.42
N ASN A 244 -2.22 20.10 0.15
CA ASN A 244 -3.56 19.72 0.62
C ASN A 244 -3.57 19.32 2.11
N ASP A 245 -2.45 18.80 2.63
CA ASP A 245 -2.29 18.43 4.04
C ASP A 245 -0.85 18.72 4.52
N PRO A 246 -0.60 19.92 5.07
CA PRO A 246 0.75 20.46 5.31
C PRO A 246 1.45 19.92 6.56
N ARG A 247 1.16 18.66 6.97
CA ARG A 247 1.90 17.96 8.03
C ARG A 247 3.39 17.86 7.69
N GLN A 248 4.24 17.98 8.71
CA GLN A 248 5.69 18.09 8.52
C GLN A 248 6.32 16.93 7.74
N TRP A 249 5.86 15.70 7.98
CA TRP A 249 6.35 14.52 7.28
C TRP A 249 5.99 14.55 5.78
N LYS A 250 4.81 15.05 5.39
CA LYS A 250 4.40 15.21 3.98
C LYS A 250 5.25 16.26 3.26
N LYS A 251 5.53 17.39 3.92
CA LYS A 251 6.45 18.41 3.40
C LYS A 251 7.87 17.86 3.25
N ARG A 252 8.31 16.99 4.16
CA ARG A 252 9.60 16.31 4.07
C ARG A 252 9.64 15.38 2.86
N MET A 253 8.60 14.59 2.63
CA MET A 253 8.50 13.74 1.45
C MET A 253 8.58 14.53 0.14
N GLY A 254 7.89 15.69 0.05
CA GLY A 254 8.02 16.58 -1.11
C GLY A 254 9.47 17.03 -1.36
N ARG A 255 10.19 17.47 -0.32
CA ARG A 255 11.61 17.83 -0.45
C ARG A 255 12.47 16.66 -0.91
N LEU A 256 12.31 15.48 -0.31
CA LEU A 256 13.07 14.28 -0.68
C LEU A 256 12.79 13.85 -2.12
N ALA A 257 11.56 14.01 -2.61
CA ALA A 257 11.22 13.74 -4.01
C ALA A 257 11.95 14.69 -4.97
N HIS A 258 12.12 15.97 -4.61
CA HIS A 258 12.92 16.92 -5.39
C HIS A 258 14.44 16.66 -5.29
N ASP A 259 14.93 16.27 -4.11
CA ASP A 259 16.33 15.85 -3.93
C ASP A 259 16.65 14.63 -4.81
N TRP A 260 15.71 13.67 -4.90
CA TRP A 260 15.78 12.52 -5.79
C TRP A 260 15.85 12.93 -7.27
N VAL A 261 14.99 13.86 -7.71
CA VAL A 261 15.02 14.40 -9.08
C VAL A 261 16.37 15.07 -9.38
N THR A 262 16.96 15.76 -8.41
CA THR A 262 18.26 16.40 -8.58
C THR A 262 19.37 15.35 -8.74
N TYR A 263 19.41 14.34 -7.88
CA TYR A 263 20.35 13.22 -7.99
C TYR A 263 20.25 12.50 -9.35
N TRP A 264 19.04 12.22 -9.82
CA TRP A 264 18.87 11.47 -11.06
C TRP A 264 19.24 12.27 -12.33
N ARG A 265 19.28 13.60 -12.24
CA ARG A 265 19.66 14.48 -13.36
C ARG A 265 21.17 14.73 -13.45
N THR A 266 21.93 14.43 -12.40
CA THR A 266 23.40 14.59 -12.34
C THR A 266 24.13 13.34 -12.76
#